data_AF-A0AAV5YNL1-F1
#
_entry.id   AF-A0AAV5YNL1-F1
#
_cell.length_a   1.000
_cell.length_b   1.000
_cell.length_c   1.000
_cell.angle_alpha   90.00
_cell.angle_beta   90.00
_cell.angle_gamma   90.00
#
_symmetry.space_group_name_H-M   'P 1'
#
loop_
_entity.id
_entity.type
_entity.pdbx_description
1 polymer ?
#
loop_
_entity_poly.entity_id
_entity_poly.type
_entity_poly.pdbx_seq_one_letter_code
_entity_poly.pdbx_strand_id
1 'polypeptide(L)' 'VDESLLEQGMKFLDGVAPNAYSSLHHDLTQGKRLELDALHGHAVRLAERHGVPAPTVFAVYAALRPYRDGAPRLPG' A
#
# COMPACT_ATOMS: atom_id res chain seq x y z
N VAL A 1 -12.51 -8.49 -13.86
CA VAL A 1 -12.76 -8.00 -12.48
C VAL A 1 -14.25 -7.84 -12.36
N ASP A 2 -14.86 -8.20 -11.22
CA ASP A 2 -16.29 -7.97 -10.99
C ASP A 2 -16.53 -6.46 -10.87
N GLU A 3 -17.33 -5.90 -11.78
CA GLU A 3 -17.62 -4.46 -11.82
C GLU A 3 -18.32 -3.99 -10.53
N SER A 4 -19.18 -4.83 -9.95
CA SER A 4 -19.88 -4.49 -8.72
C SER A 4 -18.94 -4.36 -7.54
N LEU A 5 -17.89 -5.19 -7.49
CA LEU A 5 -16.85 -5.10 -6.47
C LEU A 5 -16.03 -3.81 -6.61
N LEU A 6 -15.73 -3.42 -7.86
CA LEU A 6 -15.03 -2.17 -8.13
C LEU A 6 -15.86 -0.96 -7.69
N GLU A 7 -17.13 -0.91 -8.08
CA GLU A 7 -18.05 0.16 -7.68
C GLU A 7 -18.20 0.28 -6.16
N GLN A 8 -18.31 -0.85 -5.45
CA GLN A 8 -18.39 -0.86 -3.99
C GLN A 8 -17.13 -0.28 -3.35
N GLY A 9 -15.94 -0.64 -3.87
CA GLY A 9 -14.68 -0.08 -3.43
C GLY A 9 -14.59 1.43 -3.64
N MET A 10 -14.99 1.91 -4.82
CA MET A 10 -15.00 3.35 -5.13
C MET A 10 -15.99 4.12 -4.24
N LYS A 11 -17.21 3.61 -4.04
CA LYS A 11 -18.19 4.21 -3.14
C LYS A 11 -17.71 4.28 -1.69
N PHE A 12 -16.99 3.25 -1.23
CA PHE A 12 -16.37 3.29 0.09
C PHE A 12 -15.35 4.43 0.20
N LEU A 13 -14.47 4.57 -0.81
CA LEU A 13 -13.46 5.62 -0.84
C LEU A 13 -14.06 7.03 -0.92
N ASP A 14 -15.16 7.21 -1.65
CA ASP A 14 -15.89 8.50 -1.72
C ASP A 14 -16.47 8.94 -0.36
N GLY A 15 -16.72 7.98 0.55
CA GLY A 15 -17.25 8.24 1.90
C GLY A 15 -16.17 8.52 2.94
N VAL A 16 -14.89 8.39 2.62
CA VAL A 16 -13.78 8.63 3.56
C VAL A 16 -13.66 10.13 3.81
N ALA A 17 -13.60 10.53 5.09
CA ALA A 17 -13.45 11.94 5.45
C ALA A 17 -12.15 12.53 4.88
N PRO A 18 -12.11 13.82 4.49
CA PRO A 18 -10.92 14.42 3.84
C PRO A 18 -9.62 14.36 4.66
N ASN A 19 -9.73 14.19 5.97
CA ASN A 19 -8.62 14.10 6.93
C ASN A 19 -8.43 12.69 7.52
N ALA A 20 -9.13 11.68 7.00
CA ALA A 20 -8.93 10.30 7.40
C ALA A 20 -7.81 9.66 6.56
N TYR A 21 -6.87 9.03 7.25
CA TYR A 21 -5.71 8.36 6.66
C TYR A 21 -5.63 6.90 7.12
N SER A 22 -4.91 6.08 6.38
CA SER A 22 -4.67 4.69 6.75
C SER A 22 -3.69 4.55 7.92
N SER A 23 -3.71 3.41 8.61
CA SER A 23 -2.68 3.03 9.60
C SER A 23 -1.27 3.16 9.02
N LEU A 24 -1.08 2.63 7.80
CA LEU A 24 0.19 2.69 7.08
C LEU A 24 0.67 4.13 6.85
N HIS A 25 -0.24 5.07 6.56
CA HIS A 25 0.11 6.49 6.45
C HIS A 25 0.58 7.06 7.80
N HIS A 26 -0.11 6.74 8.89
CA HIS A 26 0.30 7.18 10.22
C HIS A 26 1.67 6.61 10.60
N ASP A 27 1.94 5.33 10.33
CA ASP A 27 3.24 4.74 10.59
C ASP A 27 4.35 5.38 9.74
N LEU A 28 4.09 5.65 8.46
CA LEU A 28 5.03 6.31 7.56
C LEU A 28 5.39 7.72 8.06
N THR A 29 4.37 8.54 8.37
CA THR A 29 4.56 9.93 8.81
C THR A 29 5.20 10.03 10.20
N GLN A 30 5.06 9.00 11.04
CA GLN A 30 5.72 8.92 12.34
C GLN A 30 7.06 8.16 12.30
N GLY A 31 7.55 7.76 11.12
CA GLY A 31 8.83 7.05 10.97
C GLY A 31 8.86 5.66 11.61
N LYS A 32 7.69 5.04 11.82
CA LYS A 32 7.54 3.70 12.39
C LYS A 32 7.74 2.63 11.32
N ARG A 33 8.00 1.40 11.78
CA ARG A 33 8.05 0.22 10.91
C ARG A 33 6.69 0.04 10.21
N LEU A 34 6.74 -0.19 8.90
CA LEU A 34 5.54 -0.37 8.08
C LEU A 34 5.16 -1.84 7.95
N GLU A 35 3.86 -2.11 7.86
CA GLU A 35 3.32 -3.41 7.44
C GLU A 35 3.42 -3.65 5.91
N LEU A 36 4.39 -3.01 5.25
CA LEU A 36 4.51 -2.95 3.79
C LEU A 36 4.68 -4.33 3.13
N ASP A 37 5.50 -5.21 3.72
CA ASP A 37 5.76 -6.56 3.19
C ASP A 37 4.55 -7.50 3.36
N ALA A 38 3.73 -7.26 4.40
CA ALA A 38 2.52 -8.02 4.70
C ALA A 38 1.34 -7.59 3.81
N LEU A 39 1.25 -6.31 3.46
CA LEU A 39 0.20 -5.77 2.58
C LEU A 39 0.61 -5.79 1.10
N HIS A 40 1.35 -4.76 0.65
CA HIS A 40 1.69 -4.58 -0.76
C HIS A 40 2.65 -5.67 -1.26
N GLY A 41 3.63 -6.05 -0.43
CA GLY A 41 4.56 -7.13 -0.78
C GLY A 41 3.84 -8.47 -0.97
N HIS A 42 2.83 -8.77 -0.14
CA HIS A 42 2.04 -9.99 -0.29
C HIS A 42 1.20 -9.95 -1.58
N ALA A 43 0.56 -8.81 -1.86
CA ALA A 43 -0.24 -8.63 -3.08
C ALA A 43 0.61 -8.78 -4.36
N VAL A 44 1.81 -8.21 -4.41
CA VAL A 44 2.75 -8.39 -5.53
C VAL A 44 3.10 -9.87 -5.73
N ARG A 45 3.52 -10.56 -4.67
CA ARG A 45 3.85 -11.99 -4.73
C ARG A 45 2.66 -12.86 -5.13
N LEU A 46 1.45 -12.49 -4.72
CA LEU A 46 0.22 -13.20 -5.10
C LEU A 46 -0.10 -12.98 -6.58
N ALA A 47 0.01 -11.75 -7.07
CA ALA A 47 -0.20 -11.40 -8.46
C ALA A 47 0.78 -12.15 -9.38
N GLU A 48 2.07 -12.19 -9.02
CA GLU A 48 3.10 -12.98 -9.70
C GLU A 48 2.75 -14.46 -9.77
N ARG A 49 2.35 -15.07 -8.63
CA ARG A 49 1.96 -16.49 -8.57
C ARG A 49 0.81 -16.85 -9.51
N HIS A 50 -0.09 -15.91 -9.78
CA HIS A 50 -1.26 -16.12 -10.63
C HIS A 50 -1.12 -15.52 -12.04
N GLY A 51 0.06 -14.98 -12.39
CA GLY A 51 0.27 -14.35 -13.69
C GLY A 51 -0.59 -13.09 -13.92
N VAL A 52 -1.00 -12.41 -12.85
CA VAL A 52 -1.80 -11.17 -12.90
C VAL A 52 -0.87 -9.96 -12.89
N PRO A 53 -0.91 -9.07 -13.89
CA PRO A 53 -0.16 -7.83 -13.85
C PRO A 53 -0.67 -6.90 -12.72
N ALA A 54 0.22 -6.49 -11.81
CA ALA A 54 -0.10 -5.56 -10.71
C ALA A 54 0.88 -4.36 -10.66
N PRO A 55 1.07 -3.60 -11.77
CA PRO A 55 2.11 -2.57 -11.87
C PRO A 55 1.94 -1.44 -10.84
N THR A 56 0.70 -1.02 -10.56
CA THR A 56 0.44 0.06 -9.59
C THR A 56 0.75 -0.38 -8.16
N VAL A 57 0.42 -1.62 -7.79
CA VAL A 57 0.74 -2.17 -6.46
C VAL A 57 2.25 -2.32 -6.30
N PHE A 58 2.94 -2.79 -7.35
CA PHE A 58 4.39 -2.89 -7.37
C PHE A 58 5.05 -1.50 -7.23
N ALA A 59 4.57 -0.49 -7.94
CA ALA A 59 5.10 0.87 -7.84
C ALA A 59 5.00 1.42 -6.41
N VAL A 60 3.85 1.24 -5.74
CA VAL A 60 3.67 1.64 -4.34
C VAL A 60 4.61 0.85 -3.41
N TYR A 61 4.71 -0.48 -3.60
CA TYR A 61 5.63 -1.32 -2.84
C TYR A 61 7.08 -0.83 -2.96
N ALA A 62 7.55 -0.61 -4.19
CA ALA A 62 8.90 -0.18 -4.47
C ALA A 62 9.20 1.22 -3.89
N ALA A 63 8.27 2.16 -4.03
CA ALA A 63 8.43 3.54 -3.53
C ALA A 63 8.53 3.60 -2.00
N LEU A 64 7.76 2.76 -1.29
CA LEU A 64 7.75 2.74 0.18
C LEU A 64 8.83 1.84 0.79
N ARG A 65 9.48 0.99 -0.01
CA ARG A 65 10.48 0.02 0.46
C ARG A 65 11.62 0.62 1.29
N PRO A 66 12.16 1.82 1.01
CA PRO A 66 13.18 2.44 1.85
C PRO A 66 12.72 2.76 3.28
N TYR A 67 11.41 2.88 3.51
CA TYR A 67 10.80 3.24 4.80
C TYR A 67 10.28 2.01 5.56
N ARG A 68 10.41 0.80 5.00
CA ARG A 68 9.74 -0.41 5.57
C ARG A 68 10.10 -0.66 7.02
N ASP A 69 11.35 -0.36 7.40
CA ASP A 69 11.92 -0.62 8.72
C ASP A 69 11.83 0.61 9.64
N GLY A 70 11.12 1.67 9.23
CA GLY A 70 11.08 2.98 9.87
C GLY A 70 11.77 4.06 9.05
N ALA A 71 11.96 5.24 9.63
CA ALA A 71 12.61 6.36 8.95
C ALA A 71 13.99 5.95 8.39
N PRO A 72 14.25 6.18 7.08
CA PRO A 72 15.50 5.76 6.47
C PRO A 72 16.67 6.50 7.12
N ARG A 73 17.73 5.76 7.46
CA ARG A 73 18.98 6.37 7.91
C ARG A 73 19.57 7.13 6.72
N LEU A 74 19.71 8.44 6.85
CA LEU A 74 20.48 9.21 5.89
C LEU A 74 21.94 8.73 5.95
N PRO A 75 22.61 8.53 4.79
CA PRO A 75 24.05 8.33 4.79
C PRO A 75 24.70 9.60 5.35
N GLY A 76 25.59 9.42 6.34
CA GLY A 76 26.40 10.48 6.93
C GLY A 76 27.56 10.91 6.06
#